data_AF-A0A2V5N8Q1-F1
#
_entry.id   AF-A0A2V5N8Q1-F1
#
_cell.length_a   1.000
_cell.length_b   1.000
_cell.length_c   1.000
_cell.angle_alpha   90.00
_cell.angle_beta   90.00
_cell.angle_gamma   90.00
#
_symmetry.space_group_name_H-M   'P 1'
#
loop_
_entity.id
_entity.type
_entity.pdbx_description
1 polymer ?
#
loop_
_entity_poly.entity_id
_entity_poly.type
_entity_poly.pdbx_seq_one_letter_code
_entity_poly.pdbx_strand_id
1 'polypeptide(L)'
;MKAIVLTFDRHRAITQHMILQYERLWPDHPFCFRIPYQNLGGVNSDQLEYIKTPGETPEDIPAAVLQLLADLPDEEWVYWCSDDKYPIRLEIERIGELMTYALETADISGLLFCRTRVTLDQPVLTLYPKERLTPGGDVLLERRSWYQIWIHQFLRVKVLRYFFTKMPPHPPSAKAMDELKNEIVKPDDFRLFVTKENFAVFGESTQRGHITQNCFDSIKRSGIELPEWFRRSNGQYVTMGELPRWHRSWTKWTRRLLPLPRRKRN
;
A
#
# COMPACT_ATOMS: atom_id res chain seq x y z
N MET A 1 -7.65 7.84 10.71
CA MET A 1 -7.40 6.40 10.47
C MET A 1 -5.93 6.09 10.74
N LYS A 2 -5.59 4.98 11.39
CA LYS A 2 -4.17 4.62 11.58
C LYS A 2 -3.56 4.11 10.28
N ALA A 3 -2.33 4.52 9.98
CA ALA A 3 -1.51 3.96 8.92
C ALA A 3 -0.36 3.18 9.54
N ILE A 4 -0.38 1.84 9.41
CA ILE A 4 0.62 0.95 9.99
C ILE A 4 1.82 0.93 9.06
N VAL A 5 2.96 1.40 9.56
CA VAL A 5 4.20 1.50 8.78
C VAL A 5 5.07 0.26 9.02
N LEU A 6 5.39 -0.47 7.95
CA LEU A 6 6.43 -1.48 7.97
C LEU A 6 7.78 -0.82 7.71
N THR A 7 8.55 -0.64 8.78
CA THR A 7 9.87 0.00 8.79
C THR A 7 10.66 -0.44 10.03
N PHE A 8 11.89 0.05 10.14
CA PHE A 8 12.79 -0.07 11.28
C PHE A 8 13.79 1.10 11.26
N ASP A 9 14.53 1.32 12.33
CA ASP A 9 15.36 2.50 12.53
C ASP A 9 16.32 2.83 11.37
N ARG A 10 16.93 1.81 10.74
CA ARG A 10 17.87 2.00 9.63
C ARG A 10 17.22 2.65 8.40
N HIS A 11 15.90 2.52 8.27
CA HIS A 11 15.12 3.08 7.17
C HIS A 11 14.40 4.37 7.55
N ARG A 12 14.65 4.96 8.73
CA ARG A 12 13.96 6.18 9.20
C ARG A 12 13.90 7.30 8.15
N ALA A 13 15.00 7.57 7.43
CA ALA A 13 15.03 8.60 6.38
C ALA A 13 14.13 8.26 5.18
N ILE A 14 14.01 6.97 4.83
CA ILE A 14 13.09 6.49 3.79
C ILE A 14 11.63 6.63 4.26
N THR A 15 11.34 6.29 5.51
CA THR A 15 10.01 6.44 6.11
C THR A 15 9.57 7.91 6.16
N GLN A 16 10.46 8.80 6.60
CA GLN A 16 10.21 10.25 6.57
C GLN A 16 9.91 10.74 5.16
N HIS A 17 10.65 10.24 4.16
CA HIS A 17 10.38 10.55 2.76
C HIS A 17 9.02 10.04 2.30
N MET A 18 8.68 8.78 2.59
CA MET A 18 7.38 8.20 2.25
C MET A 18 6.23 9.05 2.80
N ILE A 19 6.29 9.44 4.08
CA ILE A 19 5.28 10.27 4.74
C ILE A 19 5.19 11.64 4.06
N LEU A 20 6.33 12.29 3.81
CA LEU A 20 6.37 13.58 3.10
C LEU A 20 5.74 13.49 1.69
N GLN A 21 5.86 12.37 0.99
CA GLN A 21 5.19 12.19 -0.30
C GLN A 21 3.66 12.11 -0.16
N TYR A 22 3.15 11.50 0.92
CA TYR A 22 1.72 11.55 1.22
C TYR A 22 1.27 12.98 1.52
N GLU A 23 1.98 13.71 2.37
CA GLU A 23 1.66 15.12 2.70
C GLU A 23 1.65 16.01 1.45
N ARG A 24 2.58 15.78 0.52
CA ARG A 24 2.65 16.55 -0.74
C ARG A 24 1.56 16.22 -1.72
N LEU A 25 1.24 14.93 -1.87
CA LEU A 25 0.27 14.48 -2.87
C LEU A 25 -1.15 14.63 -2.34
N TRP A 26 -1.38 14.31 -1.07
CA TRP A 26 -2.66 14.28 -0.37
C TRP A 26 -2.58 15.03 0.98
N PRO A 27 -2.58 16.38 0.98
CA PRO A 27 -2.33 17.18 2.19
C PRO A 27 -3.33 16.96 3.33
N ASP A 28 -4.58 16.62 3.01
CA ASP A 28 -5.68 16.36 3.94
C ASP A 28 -5.92 14.85 4.14
N HIS A 29 -4.91 14.01 3.93
CA HIS A 29 -5.05 12.58 4.15
C HIS A 29 -5.52 12.27 5.59
N PRO A 30 -6.34 11.23 5.79
CA PRO A 30 -6.88 10.90 7.12
C PRO A 30 -5.90 10.13 8.00
N PHE A 31 -4.64 9.96 7.59
CA PHE A 31 -3.69 9.07 8.23
C PHE A 31 -3.02 9.66 9.46
N CYS A 32 -2.97 8.86 10.52
CA CYS A 32 -2.02 8.97 11.61
C CYS A 32 -1.03 7.80 11.46
N PHE A 33 0.20 8.09 11.03
CA PHE A 33 1.22 7.08 10.77
C PHE A 33 1.77 6.52 12.08
N ARG A 34 1.52 5.23 12.29
CA ARG A 34 1.99 4.47 13.43
C ARG A 34 3.29 3.77 13.04
N ILE A 35 4.39 4.29 13.58
CA ILE A 35 5.76 4.02 13.15
C ILE A 35 6.48 3.21 14.23
N PRO A 36 6.90 1.96 13.95
CA PRO A 36 7.76 1.22 14.85
C PRO A 36 9.13 1.87 14.95
N TYR A 37 9.71 1.88 16.15
CA TYR A 37 11.11 2.25 16.36
C TYR A 37 11.76 1.35 17.42
N GLN A 38 13.08 1.22 17.34
CA GLN A 38 13.86 0.42 18.29
C GLN A 38 14.59 1.34 19.26
N ASN A 39 15.38 2.28 18.72
CA ASN A 39 16.15 3.29 19.44
C ASN A 39 15.86 4.70 18.94
N LEU A 40 15.52 4.87 17.67
CA LEU A 40 15.40 6.16 16.99
C LEU A 40 13.95 6.64 16.90
N GLY A 41 13.31 6.81 18.06
CA GLY A 41 11.97 7.36 18.17
C GLY A 41 11.84 8.81 17.66
N GLY A 42 10.64 9.36 17.80
CA GLY A 42 10.30 10.73 17.43
C GLY A 42 9.26 11.34 18.34
N VAL A 43 8.81 12.54 17.99
CA VAL A 43 7.77 13.26 18.71
C VAL A 43 6.42 12.87 18.13
N ASN A 44 5.51 12.44 18.99
CA ASN A 44 4.13 12.14 18.59
C ASN A 44 3.39 13.44 18.24
N SER A 45 2.48 13.35 17.27
CA SER A 45 1.59 14.42 16.83
C SER A 45 0.26 13.83 16.37
N ASP A 46 -0.67 14.68 15.92
CA ASP A 46 -1.95 14.21 15.36
C ASP A 46 -1.77 13.29 14.15
N GLN A 47 -0.66 13.43 13.41
CA GLN A 47 -0.36 12.66 12.21
C GLN A 47 0.72 11.59 12.41
N LEU A 48 1.46 11.60 13.53
CA LEU A 48 2.58 10.69 13.77
C LEU A 48 2.49 10.05 15.16
N GLU A 49 2.63 8.74 15.22
CA GLU A 49 2.65 7.96 16.46
C GLU A 49 3.82 6.98 16.42
N TYR A 50 4.85 7.26 17.21
CA TYR A 50 6.01 6.40 17.37
C TYR A 50 5.75 5.36 18.46
N ILE A 51 5.89 4.07 18.13
CA ILE A 51 5.71 2.96 19.05
C ILE A 51 6.99 2.17 19.15
N LYS A 52 7.49 1.97 20.37
CA LYS A 52 8.68 1.16 20.60
C LYS A 52 8.36 -0.30 20.35
N THR A 53 9.05 -0.95 19.43
CA THR A 53 8.88 -2.37 19.13
C THR A 53 10.21 -3.13 19.18
N PRO A 54 10.21 -4.46 19.31
CA PRO A 54 11.33 -5.29 18.91
C PRO A 54 11.72 -5.02 17.43
N GLY A 55 12.91 -5.45 17.03
CA GLY A 55 13.20 -5.62 15.61
C GLY A 55 14.05 -4.60 14.90
N GLU A 56 15.35 -4.63 15.18
CA GLU A 56 16.35 -4.08 14.26
C GLU A 56 16.64 -5.02 13.07
N THR A 57 16.17 -6.27 13.13
CA THR A 57 16.40 -7.30 12.13
C THR A 57 15.09 -7.74 11.46
N PRO A 58 15.17 -8.31 10.25
CA PRO A 58 13.98 -8.84 9.58
C PRO A 58 13.26 -9.95 10.34
N GLU A 59 13.96 -10.65 11.23
CA GLU A 59 13.44 -11.76 12.05
C GLU A 59 12.37 -11.30 13.04
N ASP A 60 12.30 -10.01 13.35
CA ASP A 60 11.37 -9.46 14.32
C ASP A 60 10.17 -8.75 13.66
N ILE A 61 10.12 -8.71 12.32
CA ILE A 61 9.04 -8.04 11.56
C ILE A 61 7.65 -8.50 12.02
N PRO A 62 7.35 -9.81 12.14
CA PRO A 62 6.01 -10.24 12.58
C PRO A 62 5.66 -9.72 13.98
N ALA A 63 6.58 -9.82 14.93
CA ALA A 63 6.37 -9.35 16.30
C ALA A 63 6.15 -7.82 16.35
N ALA A 64 6.96 -7.06 15.61
CA ALA A 64 6.82 -5.61 15.52
C ALA A 64 5.45 -5.20 14.97
N VAL A 65 5.00 -5.80 13.86
CA VAL A 65 3.69 -5.48 13.28
C VAL A 65 2.56 -5.87 14.23
N LEU A 66 2.61 -7.05 14.85
CA LEU A 66 1.59 -7.47 15.82
C LEU A 66 1.50 -6.52 17.02
N GLN A 67 2.63 -5.95 17.45
CA GLN A 67 2.64 -4.95 18.51
C GLN A 67 1.99 -3.63 18.07
N LEU A 68 2.21 -3.16 16.83
CA LEU A 68 1.54 -1.96 16.31
C LEU A 68 0.02 -2.10 16.21
N LEU A 69 -0.48 -3.34 16.16
CA LEU A 69 -1.90 -3.68 16.06
C LEU A 69 -2.52 -4.07 17.42
N ALA A 70 -1.75 -4.14 18.51
CA ALA A 70 -2.16 -4.81 19.74
C ALA A 70 -3.43 -4.21 20.38
N ASP A 71 -3.57 -2.90 20.33
CA ASP A 71 -4.70 -2.11 20.85
C ASP A 71 -5.83 -1.88 19.84
N LEU A 72 -5.67 -2.30 18.59
CA LEU A 72 -6.64 -2.05 17.53
C LEU A 72 -7.67 -3.18 17.41
N PRO A 73 -8.98 -2.89 17.33
CA PRO A 73 -10.01 -3.90 17.06
C PRO A 73 -9.85 -4.54 15.68
N ASP A 74 -10.19 -5.82 15.58
CA ASP A 74 -10.04 -6.61 14.35
C ASP A 74 -10.80 -6.07 13.13
N GLU A 75 -11.94 -5.42 13.36
CA GLU A 75 -12.76 -4.84 12.30
C GLU A 75 -12.41 -3.37 12.00
N GLU A 76 -11.49 -2.76 12.77
CA GLU A 76 -10.99 -1.41 12.46
C GLU A 76 -10.24 -1.42 11.12
N TRP A 77 -10.42 -0.36 10.35
CA TRP A 77 -9.69 -0.14 9.11
C TRP A 77 -8.38 0.58 9.37
N VAL A 78 -7.32 0.06 8.77
CA VAL A 78 -6.00 0.69 8.75
C VAL A 78 -5.50 0.84 7.33
N TYR A 79 -4.59 1.77 7.15
CA TYR A 79 -3.80 1.87 5.94
C TYR A 79 -2.48 1.12 6.14
N TRP A 80 -2.24 0.08 5.35
CA TRP A 80 -0.99 -0.65 5.38
C TRP A 80 0.01 0.00 4.43
N CYS A 81 1.19 0.37 4.93
CA CYS A 81 2.22 0.98 4.10
C CYS A 81 3.63 0.51 4.50
N SER A 82 4.45 0.14 3.52
CA SER A 82 5.84 -0.27 3.74
C SER A 82 6.75 0.82 3.21
N ASP A 83 7.76 1.18 3.97
CA ASP A 83 8.72 2.22 3.57
C ASP A 83 9.48 1.89 2.28
N ASP A 84 9.44 0.64 1.82
CA ASP A 84 10.00 0.20 0.55
C ASP A 84 9.19 0.71 -0.67
N LYS A 85 8.10 1.44 -0.45
CA LYS A 85 7.34 2.17 -1.46
C LYS A 85 7.03 3.59 -1.01
N TYR A 86 6.90 4.50 -1.96
CA TYR A 86 6.38 5.85 -1.72
C TYR A 86 5.45 6.28 -2.85
N PRO A 87 4.38 7.05 -2.57
CA PRO A 87 3.47 7.49 -3.62
C PRO A 87 4.17 8.52 -4.53
N ILE A 88 3.96 8.38 -5.85
CA ILE A 88 4.40 9.33 -6.87
C ILE A 88 3.18 10.02 -7.51
N ARG A 89 2.05 9.32 -7.58
CA ARG A 89 0.77 9.85 -8.09
C ARG A 89 -0.39 9.16 -7.41
N LEU A 90 -1.38 9.94 -7.00
CA LEU A 90 -2.62 9.47 -6.39
C LEU A 90 -3.81 10.20 -7.05
N GLU A 91 -4.82 9.46 -7.49
CA GLU A 91 -6.10 10.02 -7.95
C GLU A 91 -7.03 10.15 -6.73
N ILE A 92 -6.81 11.22 -5.96
CA ILE A 92 -7.34 11.36 -4.60
C ILE A 92 -8.87 11.33 -4.55
N GLU A 93 -9.55 12.00 -5.48
CA GLU A 93 -11.02 11.98 -5.54
C GLU A 93 -11.55 10.53 -5.66
N ARG A 94 -10.97 9.74 -6.57
CA ARG A 94 -11.35 8.33 -6.76
C ARG A 94 -10.97 7.46 -5.57
N ILE A 95 -9.79 7.67 -5.01
CA ILE A 95 -9.34 6.95 -3.82
C ILE A 95 -10.27 7.25 -2.63
N GLY A 96 -10.73 8.51 -2.47
CA GLY A 96 -11.66 8.92 -1.42
C GLY A 96 -13.05 8.29 -1.57
N GLU A 97 -13.61 8.29 -2.79
CA GLU A 97 -14.87 7.60 -3.10
C GLU A 97 -14.79 6.10 -2.78
N LEU A 98 -13.72 5.45 -3.24
CA LEU A 98 -13.48 4.03 -3.03
C LEU A 98 -13.19 3.67 -1.57
N MET A 99 -12.49 4.55 -0.83
CA MET A 99 -12.28 4.40 0.61
C MET A 99 -13.62 4.43 1.34
N THR A 100 -14.46 5.43 1.08
CA THR A 100 -15.80 5.55 1.68
C THR A 100 -16.63 4.29 1.39
N TYR A 101 -16.66 3.87 0.13
CA TYR A 101 -17.34 2.65 -0.28
C TYR A 101 -16.84 1.40 0.47
N ALA A 102 -15.53 1.24 0.63
CA ALA A 102 -14.95 0.10 1.35
C ALA A 102 -15.31 0.11 2.85
N LEU A 103 -15.31 1.29 3.48
CA LEU A 103 -15.66 1.45 4.90
C LEU A 103 -17.13 1.08 5.17
N GLU A 104 -18.03 1.41 4.25
CA GLU A 104 -19.47 1.13 4.37
C GLU A 104 -19.85 -0.29 3.94
N THR A 105 -18.94 -1.01 3.28
CA THR A 105 -19.19 -2.33 2.71
C THR A 105 -18.69 -3.44 3.64
N ALA A 106 -19.64 -4.13 4.29
CA ALA A 106 -19.34 -5.13 5.32
C ALA A 106 -18.48 -6.32 4.85
N ASP A 107 -18.60 -6.74 3.58
CA ASP A 107 -17.93 -7.93 3.04
C ASP A 107 -16.54 -7.66 2.44
N ILE A 108 -16.05 -6.42 2.44
CA ILE A 108 -14.69 -6.09 1.98
C ILE A 108 -13.77 -6.03 3.20
N SER A 109 -12.65 -6.75 3.14
CA SER A 109 -11.60 -6.74 4.17
C SER A 109 -10.32 -6.04 3.72
N GLY A 110 -10.20 -5.68 2.44
CA GLY A 110 -9.07 -4.91 1.94
C GLY A 110 -9.27 -4.37 0.53
N LEU A 111 -8.64 -3.23 0.23
CA LEU A 111 -8.72 -2.56 -1.06
C LEU A 111 -7.38 -1.94 -1.47
N LEU A 112 -6.87 -2.38 -2.61
CA LEU A 112 -5.67 -1.86 -3.27
C LEU A 112 -6.03 -1.06 -4.53
N PHE A 113 -5.37 0.08 -4.78
CA PHE A 113 -5.71 1.02 -5.87
C PHE A 113 -4.88 0.89 -7.14
N CYS A 114 -4.04 -0.14 -7.23
CA CYS A 114 -3.27 -0.39 -8.44
C CYS A 114 -2.90 -1.86 -8.60
N ARG A 115 -2.91 -2.33 -9.84
CA ARG A 115 -2.29 -3.58 -10.26
C ARG A 115 -0.88 -3.31 -10.80
N THR A 116 0.02 -4.21 -10.49
CA THR A 116 1.44 -4.20 -10.87
C THR A 116 1.97 -5.63 -10.88
N ARG A 117 3.06 -5.92 -11.61
CA ARG A 117 3.65 -7.27 -11.65
C ARG A 117 2.57 -8.32 -11.95
N VAL A 118 2.58 -9.45 -11.24
CA VAL A 118 1.71 -10.62 -11.50
C VAL A 118 0.20 -10.34 -11.54
N THR A 119 -0.36 -9.37 -10.82
CA THR A 119 -1.80 -9.07 -10.92
C THR A 119 -2.17 -8.25 -12.15
N LEU A 120 -1.18 -7.63 -12.78
CA LEU A 120 -1.30 -6.96 -14.08
C LEU A 120 -0.94 -7.92 -15.22
N ASP A 121 0.17 -8.65 -15.08
CA ASP A 121 0.74 -9.50 -16.15
C ASP A 121 0.03 -10.85 -16.28
N GLN A 122 -0.46 -11.41 -15.16
CA GLN A 122 -1.09 -12.74 -15.10
C GLN A 122 -2.34 -12.72 -14.19
N PRO A 123 -3.36 -11.89 -14.51
CA PRO A 123 -4.53 -11.71 -13.66
C PRO A 123 -5.34 -12.99 -13.45
N VAL A 124 -5.37 -13.91 -14.41
CA VAL A 124 -6.11 -15.19 -14.30
C VAL A 124 -5.59 -16.06 -13.15
N LEU A 125 -4.29 -16.00 -12.86
CA LEU A 125 -3.67 -16.76 -11.76
C LEU A 125 -3.92 -16.13 -10.38
N THR A 126 -4.16 -14.83 -10.34
CA THR A 126 -4.09 -14.06 -9.09
C THR A 126 -5.41 -13.44 -8.67
N LEU A 127 -6.35 -13.31 -9.59
CA LEU A 127 -7.65 -12.68 -9.40
C LEU A 127 -8.78 -13.64 -9.76
N TYR A 128 -9.89 -13.56 -9.04
CA TYR A 128 -11.13 -14.18 -9.46
C TYR A 128 -11.71 -13.40 -10.65
N PRO A 129 -12.38 -14.08 -11.61
CA PRO A 129 -12.90 -13.44 -12.81
C PRO A 129 -14.15 -12.59 -12.56
N LYS A 130 -14.79 -12.72 -11.39
CA LYS A 130 -16.01 -11.99 -11.05
C LYS A 130 -15.67 -10.51 -10.80
N GLU A 131 -16.25 -9.65 -11.61
CA GLU A 131 -16.17 -8.20 -11.44
C GLU A 131 -17.20 -7.72 -10.42
N ARG A 132 -16.80 -6.76 -9.59
CA ARG A 132 -17.70 -6.02 -8.71
C ARG A 132 -17.71 -4.55 -9.11
N LEU A 133 -18.88 -4.06 -9.50
CA LEU A 133 -19.08 -2.65 -9.84
C LEU A 133 -19.39 -1.84 -8.57
N THR A 134 -18.71 -0.72 -8.38
CA THR A 134 -19.02 0.24 -7.32
C THR A 134 -20.13 1.20 -7.78
N PRO A 135 -20.83 1.90 -6.87
CA PRO A 135 -21.78 2.94 -7.25
C PRO A 135 -21.18 4.05 -8.14
N GLY A 136 -19.88 4.32 -7.97
CA GLY A 136 -19.12 5.29 -8.79
C GLY A 136 -18.75 4.80 -10.19
N GLY A 137 -19.03 3.53 -10.51
CA GLY A 137 -18.72 2.92 -11.81
C GLY A 137 -17.34 2.27 -11.90
N ASP A 138 -16.57 2.21 -10.81
CA ASP A 138 -15.29 1.52 -10.76
C ASP A 138 -15.48 0.01 -10.69
N VAL A 139 -14.53 -0.72 -11.28
CA VAL A 139 -14.53 -2.18 -11.25
C VAL A 139 -13.47 -2.69 -10.28
N LEU A 140 -13.91 -3.51 -9.33
CA LEU A 140 -13.05 -4.20 -8.37
C LEU A 140 -12.92 -5.68 -8.75
N LEU A 141 -11.71 -6.21 -8.59
CA LEU A 141 -11.36 -7.61 -8.81
C LEU A 141 -10.88 -8.22 -7.49
N GLU A 142 -11.43 -9.37 -7.13
CA GLU A 142 -11.07 -10.06 -5.88
C GLU A 142 -9.78 -10.86 -6.05
N ARG A 143 -8.86 -10.75 -5.08
CA ARG A 143 -7.59 -11.48 -5.06
C ARG A 143 -7.78 -12.89 -4.51
N ARG A 144 -7.19 -13.87 -5.21
CA ARG A 144 -7.21 -15.30 -4.83
C ARG A 144 -6.39 -15.60 -3.57
N SER A 145 -5.36 -14.82 -3.30
CA SER A 145 -4.43 -15.00 -2.18
C SER A 145 -3.79 -13.66 -1.80
N TRP A 146 -2.67 -13.67 -1.05
CA TRP A 146 -1.91 -12.50 -0.57
C TRP A 146 -1.11 -11.77 -1.65
N TYR A 147 -1.55 -11.83 -2.91
CA TYR A 147 -0.87 -11.13 -3.99
C TYR A 147 -0.86 -9.62 -3.71
N GLN A 148 0.33 -9.02 -3.81
CA GLN A 148 0.59 -7.60 -3.53
C GLN A 148 0.23 -7.14 -2.12
N ILE A 149 0.27 -8.04 -1.12
CA ILE A 149 0.04 -7.64 0.27
C ILE A 149 1.04 -6.57 0.75
N TRP A 150 2.23 -6.48 0.15
CA TRP A 150 3.26 -5.48 0.48
C TRP A 150 3.05 -4.10 -0.15
N ILE A 151 2.07 -3.92 -1.04
CA ILE A 151 1.77 -2.61 -1.64
C ILE A 151 0.84 -1.83 -0.72
N HIS A 152 0.92 -0.51 -0.77
CA HIS A 152 0.11 0.36 0.07
C HIS A 152 -1.39 0.19 -0.20
N GLN A 153 -2.17 -0.14 0.83
CA GLN A 153 -3.57 -0.51 0.67
C GLN A 153 -4.36 -0.38 1.97
N PHE A 154 -5.68 -0.24 1.87
CA PHE A 154 -6.56 -0.33 3.04
C PHE A 154 -6.79 -1.79 3.39
N LEU A 155 -6.72 -2.11 4.69
CA LEU A 155 -7.00 -3.45 5.22
C LEU A 155 -7.76 -3.31 6.54
N ARG A 156 -8.59 -4.30 6.87
CA ARG A 156 -9.02 -4.50 8.25
C ARG A 156 -7.87 -5.06 9.08
N VAL A 157 -7.82 -4.68 10.36
CA VAL A 157 -6.78 -5.15 11.30
C VAL A 157 -6.69 -6.67 11.34
N LYS A 158 -7.82 -7.39 11.31
CA LYS A 158 -7.84 -8.87 11.30
C LYS A 158 -7.03 -9.48 10.17
N VAL A 159 -6.96 -8.82 9.01
CA VAL A 159 -6.20 -9.30 7.85
C VAL A 159 -4.71 -9.31 8.18
N LEU A 160 -4.19 -8.19 8.69
CA LEU A 160 -2.78 -8.09 9.07
C LEU A 160 -2.46 -8.95 10.28
N ARG A 161 -3.32 -8.92 11.31
CA ARG A 161 -3.14 -9.72 12.53
C ARG A 161 -3.04 -11.20 12.19
N TYR A 162 -3.97 -11.74 11.42
CA TYR A 162 -3.92 -13.13 10.98
C TYR A 162 -2.67 -13.42 10.14
N PHE A 163 -2.39 -12.58 9.14
CA PHE A 163 -1.28 -12.78 8.21
C PHE A 163 0.06 -12.87 8.95
N PHE A 164 0.34 -11.94 9.87
CA PHE A 164 1.56 -11.95 10.67
C PHE A 164 1.56 -12.99 11.80
N THR A 165 0.39 -13.37 12.34
CA THR A 165 0.30 -14.52 13.28
C THR A 165 0.63 -15.85 12.60
N LYS A 166 0.36 -15.99 11.29
CA LYS A 166 0.65 -17.20 10.51
C LYS A 166 2.05 -17.21 9.89
N MET A 167 2.73 -16.07 9.84
CA MET A 167 4.15 -16.03 9.45
C MET A 167 4.99 -16.74 10.51
N PRO A 168 6.12 -17.38 10.13
CA PRO A 168 7.10 -17.83 11.10
C PRO A 168 7.49 -16.66 12.02
N PRO A 169 7.64 -16.89 13.34
CA PRO A 169 7.96 -15.81 14.27
C PRO A 169 9.29 -15.12 13.94
N HIS A 170 10.23 -15.87 13.36
CA HIS A 170 11.55 -15.41 12.93
C HIS A 170 11.81 -15.79 11.47
N PRO A 171 11.30 -15.03 10.49
CA PRO A 171 11.59 -15.29 9.08
C PRO A 171 13.08 -15.03 8.81
N PRO A 172 13.76 -15.85 7.97
CA PRO A 172 15.20 -15.71 7.73
C PRO A 172 15.63 -14.36 7.13
N SER A 173 14.71 -13.70 6.42
CA SER A 173 14.91 -12.35 5.89
C SER A 173 13.56 -11.75 5.47
N ALA A 174 13.53 -10.43 5.29
CA ALA A 174 12.36 -9.74 4.73
C ALA A 174 12.02 -10.26 3.32
N LYS A 175 13.05 -10.67 2.55
CA LYS A 175 12.86 -11.24 1.22
C LYS A 175 12.21 -12.62 1.27
N ALA A 176 12.54 -13.45 2.24
CA ALA A 176 11.96 -14.79 2.40
C ALA A 176 10.45 -14.74 2.62
N MET A 177 9.93 -13.65 3.22
CA MET A 177 8.49 -13.45 3.42
C MET A 177 7.69 -13.41 2.11
N ASP A 178 8.30 -13.09 0.97
CA ASP A 178 7.66 -13.15 -0.35
C ASP A 178 7.24 -14.57 -0.76
N GLU A 179 7.99 -15.58 -0.31
CA GLU A 179 7.72 -16.99 -0.56
C GLU A 179 6.85 -17.58 0.54
N LEU A 180 7.20 -17.32 1.81
CA LEU A 180 6.46 -17.79 2.99
C LEU A 180 4.99 -17.37 2.96
N LYS A 181 4.67 -16.17 2.45
CA LYS A 181 3.27 -15.73 2.33
C LYS A 181 2.42 -16.67 1.48
N ASN A 182 3.00 -17.43 0.55
CA ASN A 182 2.26 -18.34 -0.32
C ASN A 182 1.86 -19.63 0.40
N GLU A 183 2.50 -19.95 1.54
CA GLU A 183 2.16 -21.09 2.41
C GLU A 183 0.99 -20.75 3.35
N ILE A 184 0.72 -19.46 3.55
CA ILE A 184 -0.39 -19.00 4.39
C ILE A 184 -1.69 -19.10 3.60
N VAL A 185 -2.61 -19.95 4.05
CA VAL A 185 -3.96 -20.01 3.48
C VAL A 185 -4.72 -18.73 3.84
N LYS A 186 -5.20 -18.01 2.82
CA LYS A 186 -6.07 -16.84 2.99
C LYS A 186 -7.49 -17.31 3.31
N PRO A 187 -8.09 -16.93 4.45
CA PRO A 187 -9.48 -17.22 4.74
C PRO A 187 -10.42 -16.67 3.65
N ASP A 188 -11.55 -17.35 3.42
CA ASP A 188 -12.52 -16.98 2.39
C ASP A 188 -13.26 -15.68 2.73
N ASP A 189 -13.47 -15.41 4.03
CA ASP A 189 -14.07 -14.17 4.52
C ASP A 189 -13.10 -12.97 4.45
N PHE A 190 -11.81 -13.22 4.20
CA PHE A 190 -10.80 -12.18 4.01
C PHE A 190 -10.79 -11.76 2.54
N ARG A 191 -11.84 -11.05 2.15
CA ARG A 191 -12.07 -10.64 0.77
C ARG A 191 -11.28 -9.39 0.45
N LEU A 192 -10.21 -9.58 -0.31
CA LEU A 192 -9.22 -8.57 -0.65
C LEU A 192 -9.40 -8.15 -2.10
N PHE A 193 -9.72 -6.89 -2.35
CA PHE A 193 -9.96 -6.37 -3.68
C PHE A 193 -8.80 -5.53 -4.19
N VAL A 194 -8.71 -5.43 -5.52
CA VAL A 194 -7.87 -4.48 -6.23
C VAL A 194 -8.70 -3.82 -7.33
N THR A 195 -8.45 -2.55 -7.61
CA THR A 195 -9.09 -1.84 -8.72
C THR A 195 -8.61 -2.38 -10.08
N LYS A 196 -9.52 -2.45 -11.05
CA LYS A 196 -9.17 -2.85 -12.43
C LYS A 196 -8.29 -1.79 -13.09
N GLU A 197 -8.59 -0.52 -12.86
CA GLU A 197 -7.75 0.62 -13.25
C GLU A 197 -6.74 0.97 -12.14
N ASN A 198 -5.70 1.75 -12.46
CA ASN A 198 -4.68 2.14 -11.50
C ASN A 198 -4.81 3.61 -11.12
N PHE A 199 -5.29 3.84 -9.91
CA PHE A 199 -5.46 5.16 -9.30
C PHE A 199 -4.29 5.59 -8.43
N ALA A 200 -3.35 4.67 -8.17
CA ALA A 200 -2.10 4.96 -7.47
C ALA A 200 -0.88 4.52 -8.29
N VAL A 201 0.19 5.30 -8.20
CA VAL A 201 1.52 4.97 -8.72
C VAL A 201 2.52 5.15 -7.60
N PHE A 202 3.38 4.15 -7.42
CA PHE A 202 4.39 4.13 -6.38
C PHE A 202 5.79 4.05 -6.99
N GLY A 203 6.76 4.69 -6.34
CA GLY A 203 8.18 4.39 -6.53
C GLY A 203 8.61 3.28 -5.57
N GLU A 204 9.55 2.45 -6.00
CA GLU A 204 10.29 1.56 -5.11
C GLU A 204 11.38 2.34 -4.38
N SER A 205 11.46 2.24 -3.05
CA SER A 205 12.48 2.93 -2.27
C SER A 205 13.82 2.21 -2.34
N THR A 206 13.81 0.88 -2.19
CA THR A 206 15.03 0.07 -2.20
C THR A 206 14.92 -1.14 -3.13
N GLN A 207 16.06 -1.63 -3.60
CA GLN A 207 16.17 -2.97 -4.18
C GLN A 207 17.43 -3.64 -3.65
N ARG A 208 17.25 -4.85 -3.11
CA ARG A 208 18.34 -5.65 -2.52
C ARG A 208 19.13 -4.85 -1.46
N GLY A 209 18.44 -4.04 -0.66
CA GLY A 209 19.04 -3.23 0.40
C GLY A 209 19.71 -1.92 -0.07
N HIS A 210 19.68 -1.61 -1.36
CA HIS A 210 20.21 -0.35 -1.91
C HIS A 210 19.09 0.58 -2.33
N ILE A 211 19.23 1.88 -2.04
CA ILE A 211 18.26 2.90 -2.47
C ILE A 211 18.21 2.99 -4.01
N THR A 212 16.99 3.07 -4.56
CA THR A 212 16.78 3.26 -6.00
C THR A 212 17.16 4.68 -6.44
N GLN A 213 17.43 4.87 -7.73
CA GLN A 213 17.75 6.19 -8.26
C GLN A 213 16.58 7.17 -8.11
N ASN A 214 15.35 6.74 -8.42
CA ASN A 214 14.18 7.59 -8.28
C ASN A 214 13.91 8.00 -6.82
N CYS A 215 14.10 7.09 -5.86
CA CYS A 215 13.97 7.42 -4.43
C CYS A 215 15.07 8.39 -3.98
N PHE A 216 16.33 8.09 -4.33
CA PHE A 216 17.48 8.93 -3.99
C PHE A 216 17.30 10.38 -4.48
N ASP A 217 16.92 10.56 -5.75
CA ASP A 217 16.71 11.90 -6.32
C ASP A 217 15.54 12.62 -5.67
N SER A 218 14.47 11.88 -5.32
CA SER A 218 13.31 12.44 -4.64
C SER A 218 13.66 12.92 -3.22
N ILE A 219 14.46 12.16 -2.48
CA ILE A 219 14.94 12.52 -1.14
C ILE A 219 15.91 13.71 -1.19
N LYS A 220 16.84 13.73 -2.14
CA LYS A 220 17.76 14.86 -2.30
C LYS A 220 17.02 16.18 -2.55
N ARG A 221 15.93 16.14 -3.33
CA ARG A 221 15.06 17.31 -3.57
C ARG A 221 14.25 17.74 -2.35
N SER A 222 14.03 16.87 -1.35
CA SER A 222 13.29 17.22 -0.14
C SER A 222 14.17 17.75 0.99
N GLY A 223 15.50 17.71 0.86
CA GLY A 223 16.41 18.14 1.92
C GLY A 223 16.47 17.18 3.12
N ILE A 224 15.89 15.98 3.01
CA ILE A 224 16.03 14.94 4.04
C ILE A 224 17.46 14.40 3.97
N GLU A 225 18.14 14.35 5.11
CA GLU A 225 19.48 13.80 5.20
C GLU A 225 19.46 12.27 5.06
N LEU A 226 20.32 11.76 4.18
CA LEU A 226 20.49 10.33 4.00
C LEU A 226 21.61 9.79 4.88
N PRO A 227 21.39 8.65 5.56
CA PRO A 227 22.44 7.97 6.30
C PRO A 227 23.52 7.43 5.34
N GLU A 228 24.67 7.05 5.90
CA GLU A 228 25.84 6.65 5.12
C GLU A 228 25.54 5.52 4.12
N TRP A 229 24.79 4.51 4.53
CA TRP A 229 24.43 3.35 3.70
C TRP A 229 23.47 3.68 2.53
N PHE A 230 22.88 4.88 2.49
CA PHE A 230 22.05 5.36 1.38
C PHE A 230 22.65 6.55 0.64
N ARG A 231 23.94 6.86 0.84
CA ARG A 231 24.61 7.96 0.13
C ARG A 231 24.80 7.74 -1.37
N ARG A 232 24.65 6.51 -1.86
CA ARG A 232 24.75 6.15 -3.27
C ARG A 232 23.54 5.32 -3.70
N SER A 233 22.96 5.67 -4.85
CA SER A 233 21.90 4.90 -5.48
C SER A 233 22.44 3.67 -6.20
N ASN A 234 21.55 2.72 -6.50
CA ASN A 234 21.83 1.59 -7.39
C ASN A 234 21.66 1.90 -8.89
N GLY A 235 21.36 3.17 -9.25
CA GLY A 235 21.15 3.62 -10.62
C GLY A 235 19.83 3.19 -11.29
N GLN A 236 18.98 2.40 -10.62
CA GLN A 236 17.73 1.89 -11.20
C GLN A 236 16.55 2.82 -10.92
N TYR A 237 15.72 3.07 -11.94
CA TYR A 237 14.44 3.74 -11.80
C TYR A 237 13.33 2.69 -11.77
N VAL A 238 12.59 2.63 -10.66
CA VAL A 238 11.58 1.59 -10.45
C VAL A 238 10.28 2.22 -10.00
N THR A 239 9.26 2.13 -10.85
CA THR A 239 7.89 2.55 -10.55
C THR A 239 6.91 1.38 -10.69
N MET A 240 5.76 1.52 -10.05
CA MET A 240 4.70 0.52 -10.01
C MET A 240 3.35 1.19 -10.17
N GLY A 241 2.41 0.51 -10.82
CA GLY A 241 1.06 1.03 -11.01
C GLY A 241 0.93 1.95 -12.22
N GLU A 242 1.99 2.16 -13.01
CA GLU A 242 1.86 2.75 -14.33
C GLU A 242 1.20 1.76 -15.30
N LEU A 243 0.03 2.11 -15.83
CA LEU A 243 -0.54 1.37 -16.94
C LEU A 243 0.20 1.73 -18.25
N PRO A 244 0.48 0.74 -19.12
CA PRO A 244 1.03 1.00 -20.45
C PRO A 244 0.24 2.07 -21.21
N ARG A 245 0.91 2.86 -22.05
CA ARG A 245 0.29 3.99 -22.78
C ARG A 245 -0.96 3.60 -23.59
N TRP A 246 -1.06 2.35 -24.07
CA TRP A 246 -2.22 1.84 -24.82
C TRP A 246 -3.47 1.59 -23.95
N HIS A 247 -3.36 1.54 -22.62
CA HIS A 247 -4.52 1.49 -21.72
C HIS A 247 -5.15 2.88 -21.49
N ARG A 248 -4.36 3.97 -21.64
CA ARG A 248 -4.85 5.35 -21.47
C ARG A 248 -5.74 5.83 -22.63
N SER A 249 -5.69 5.18 -23.79
CA SER A 249 -6.55 5.51 -24.93
C SER A 249 -7.98 5.01 -24.70
N TRP A 250 -8.18 3.85 -24.08
CA TRP A 250 -9.51 3.26 -23.84
C TRP A 250 -10.41 4.13 -22.95
N THR A 251 -9.86 4.74 -21.90
CA THR A 251 -10.61 5.67 -21.01
C THR A 251 -11.03 6.97 -21.70
N LYS A 252 -10.34 7.40 -22.77
CA LYS A 252 -10.80 8.53 -23.61
C LYS A 252 -11.94 8.14 -24.56
N TRP A 253 -11.99 6.88 -25.01
CA TRP A 253 -13.03 6.42 -25.93
C TRP A 253 -14.35 6.10 -25.22
N THR A 254 -14.33 5.57 -24.00
CA THR A 254 -15.56 5.25 -23.25
C THR A 254 -16.32 6.48 -22.75
N ARG A 255 -15.65 7.60 -22.45
CA ARG A 255 -16.33 8.88 -22.15
C ARG A 255 -17.10 9.48 -23.33
N ARG A 256 -16.82 9.07 -24.58
CA ARG A 256 -17.54 9.54 -25.78
C ARG A 256 -18.77 8.70 -26.14
N LEU A 257 -18.99 7.55 -25.48
CA LEU A 257 -20.03 6.59 -25.85
C LEU A 257 -21.18 6.44 -24.84
N LEU A 258 -21.21 7.25 -23.78
CA LEU A 258 -22.40 7.36 -22.94
C LEU A 258 -23.46 8.24 -23.64
N PRO A 259 -24.68 7.73 -23.88
CA PRO A 259 -25.74 8.54 -24.48
C PRO A 259 -26.20 9.60 -23.48
N LEU A 260 -26.22 10.86 -23.91
CA LEU A 260 -26.80 11.98 -23.16
C LEU A 260 -28.28 11.67 -22.80
N PRO A 261 -28.76 12.01 -21.58
CA PRO A 261 -30.15 11.81 -21.23
C PRO A 261 -31.04 12.66 -22.16
N ARG A 262 -31.98 12.01 -22.85
CA ARG A 262 -33.02 12.71 -23.62
C ARG A 262 -33.81 13.61 -22.67
N ARG A 263 -33.66 14.93 -22.82
CA ARG A 263 -34.55 15.92 -22.21
C ARG A 263 -35.99 15.61 -22.65
N LYS A 264 -36.86 15.28 -21.70
CA LYS A 264 -38.31 15.35 -21.89
C LYS A 264 -38.67 16.80 -22.19
N ARG A 265 -39.29 17.05 -23.35
CA ARG A 265 -40.00 18.30 -23.63
C ARG A 265 -41.44 18.13 -23.13
N ASN A 266 -41.90 19.09 -22.34
CA ASN A 266 -43.33 19.39 -22.20
C ASN A 266 -43.85 19.98 -23.51
#